data_AF-A0A257P2C1-F1
#
_entry.id   AF-A0A257P2C1-F1
#
_cell.length_a   1.000
_cell.length_b   1.000
_cell.length_c   1.000
_cell.angle_alpha   90.00
_cell.angle_beta   90.00
_cell.angle_gamma   90.00
#
_symmetry.space_group_name_H-M   'P 1'
#
loop_
_entity.id
_entity.type
_entity.pdbx_description
1 polymer ?
#
loop_
_entity_poly.entity_id
_entity_poly.type
_entity_poly.pdbx_seq_one_letter_code
_entity_poly.pdbx_strand_id
1 'polypeptide(L)'
;MPTLAAGNKPGCVLRARPPRQRRAWGFTLLEMLVALIIVGMVTAMAAFALPPSENAQMQREAQRLSALFDAARQHAAETGVPLAWASGPRGYAFVQIGPQGWEPVDSDLLRPRLWPWVGGGREIPPQDWRAALGGEPREAAYSPGTVSVSLSEGGVRSLGTPPSWLLFGSEPVGGPIRLVLSDGAERDSIETDGFAPFVVSRSRS
;
A
#
# COMPACT_ATOMS: atom_id res chain seq x y z
N MET A 1 -52.25 96.52 16.15
CA MET A 1 -50.89 95.97 16.27
C MET A 1 -50.99 94.56 16.85
N PRO A 2 -50.36 93.55 16.24
CA PRO A 2 -50.48 92.14 16.61
C PRO A 2 -49.36 91.71 17.57
N THR A 3 -49.56 90.66 18.36
CA THR A 3 -48.55 89.61 18.58
C THR A 3 -49.18 88.37 19.22
N LEU A 4 -49.14 87.28 18.46
CA LEU A 4 -49.45 85.91 18.88
C LEU A 4 -48.46 85.45 19.96
N ALA A 5 -48.95 84.82 21.02
CA ALA A 5 -48.16 84.01 21.92
C ALA A 5 -48.43 82.52 21.62
N ALA A 6 -47.46 81.86 20.98
CA ALA A 6 -47.46 80.43 20.78
C ALA A 6 -46.96 79.73 22.05
N GLY A 7 -47.86 79.02 22.74
CA GLY A 7 -47.52 78.14 23.86
C GLY A 7 -46.98 76.80 23.35
N ASN A 8 -45.68 76.59 23.55
CA ASN A 8 -44.94 75.37 23.22
C ASN A 8 -45.38 74.19 24.12
N LYS A 9 -45.80 73.08 23.52
CA LYS A 9 -46.11 71.82 24.22
C LYS A 9 -44.81 71.04 24.45
N PRO A 10 -44.42 70.70 25.69
CA PRO A 10 -43.31 69.77 25.89
C PRO A 10 -43.75 68.36 25.46
N GLY A 11 -42.87 67.70 24.69
CA GLY A 11 -43.14 66.47 23.96
C GLY A 11 -43.55 65.29 24.84
N CYS A 12 -44.41 64.45 24.27
CA CYS A 12 -44.70 63.10 24.74
C CYS A 12 -43.42 62.26 24.67
N VAL A 13 -42.79 62.02 25.82
CA VAL A 13 -41.69 61.05 25.95
C VAL A 13 -42.28 59.65 25.99
N LEU A 14 -42.28 58.98 24.83
CA LEU A 14 -42.49 57.54 24.74
C LEU A 14 -41.36 56.84 25.49
N ARG A 15 -41.68 56.30 26.67
CA ARG A 15 -40.77 55.50 27.49
C ARG A 15 -40.50 54.17 26.79
N ALA A 16 -39.41 54.09 26.04
CA ALA A 16 -38.94 52.86 25.41
C ALA A 16 -38.74 51.77 26.47
N ARG A 17 -39.42 50.63 26.27
CA ARG A 17 -39.27 49.43 27.11
C ARG A 17 -37.88 48.83 26.85
N PRO A 18 -37.07 48.51 27.88
CA PRO A 18 -35.72 48.00 27.65
C PRO A 18 -35.78 46.65 26.90
N PRO A 19 -34.84 46.37 25.98
CA PRO A 19 -34.76 45.08 25.34
C PRO A 19 -34.52 44.01 26.42
N ARG A 20 -35.30 42.92 26.38
CA ARG A 20 -35.01 41.73 27.18
C ARG A 20 -33.63 41.24 26.79
N GLN A 21 -32.66 41.47 27.65
CA GLN A 21 -31.32 40.94 27.55
C GLN A 21 -31.45 39.43 27.44
N ARG A 22 -31.25 38.87 26.24
CA ARG A 22 -31.14 37.44 26.06
C ARG A 22 -29.99 37.03 26.97
N ARG A 23 -30.28 36.22 28.00
CA ARG A 23 -29.24 35.65 28.85
C ARG A 23 -28.31 34.90 27.90
N ALA A 24 -27.13 35.46 27.65
CA ALA A 24 -26.05 34.72 27.05
C ALA A 24 -25.76 33.59 28.03
N TRP A 25 -26.11 32.36 27.65
CA TRP A 25 -25.69 31.19 28.38
C TRP A 25 -24.17 31.14 28.20
N GLY A 26 -23.46 31.55 29.25
CA GLY A 26 -22.00 31.46 29.27
C GLY A 26 -21.62 29.99 29.20
N PHE A 27 -20.72 29.65 28.28
CA PHE A 27 -20.13 28.33 28.19
C PHE A 27 -19.61 27.90 29.55
N THR A 28 -20.07 26.75 30.04
CA THR A 28 -19.57 26.21 31.30
C THR A 28 -18.16 25.64 31.08
N LEU A 29 -17.32 25.63 32.12
CA LEU A 29 -16.01 24.97 32.06
C LEU A 29 -16.14 23.50 31.66
N LEU A 30 -17.22 22.84 32.09
CA LEU A 30 -17.53 21.46 31.75
C LEU A 30 -17.77 21.27 30.24
N GLU A 31 -18.45 22.22 29.60
CA GLU A 31 -18.74 22.16 28.17
C GLU A 31 -17.46 22.27 27.33
N MET A 32 -16.54 23.15 27.73
CA MET A 32 -15.22 23.22 27.11
C MET A 32 -14.39 21.95 27.37
N LEU A 33 -14.44 21.38 28.57
CA LEU A 33 -13.75 20.13 28.89
C LEU A 33 -14.26 18.98 28.02
N VAL A 34 -15.59 18.80 27.94
CA VAL A 34 -16.22 17.75 27.13
C VAL A 34 -15.93 17.96 25.65
N ALA A 35 -15.99 19.21 25.16
CA ALA A 35 -15.66 19.52 23.77
C ALA A 35 -14.21 19.14 23.43
N LEU A 36 -13.24 19.47 24.29
CA LEU A 36 -11.84 19.11 24.09
C LEU A 36 -11.62 17.59 24.15
N ILE A 37 -12.33 16.88 25.03
CA ILE A 37 -12.27 15.40 25.09
C ILE A 37 -12.83 14.80 23.79
N ILE A 38 -13.98 15.28 23.31
CA ILE A 38 -14.59 14.78 22.06
C ILE A 38 -13.68 15.08 20.88
N VAL A 39 -13.19 16.31 20.74
CA VAL A 39 -12.26 16.68 19.66
C VAL A 39 -10.98 15.87 19.74
N GLY A 40 -10.42 15.68 20.93
CA GLY A 40 -9.25 14.83 21.15
C GLY A 40 -9.49 13.38 20.75
N MET A 41 -10.63 12.80 21.11
CA MET A 41 -10.99 11.43 20.76
C MET A 41 -11.25 11.26 19.26
N VAL A 42 -11.97 12.20 18.65
CA VAL A 42 -12.21 12.22 17.19
C VAL A 42 -10.88 12.38 16.44
N THR A 43 -9.98 13.25 16.90
CA THR A 43 -8.65 13.45 16.29
C THR A 43 -7.80 12.19 16.42
N ALA A 44 -7.81 11.53 17.58
CA ALA A 44 -7.11 10.27 17.79
C ALA A 44 -7.65 9.17 16.86
N MET A 45 -8.96 9.02 16.73
CA MET A 45 -9.58 8.07 15.80
C MET A 45 -9.25 8.39 14.34
N ALA A 46 -9.26 9.68 13.96
CA ALA A 46 -8.92 10.12 12.61
C ALA A 46 -7.46 9.81 12.25
N ALA A 47 -6.53 9.90 13.20
CA ALA A 47 -5.12 9.53 12.97
C ALA A 47 -4.95 8.04 12.64
N PHE A 48 -5.75 7.15 13.24
CA PHE A 48 -5.75 5.72 12.92
C PHE A 48 -6.49 5.37 11.62
N ALA A 49 -7.31 6.28 11.08
CA ALA A 49 -8.05 6.06 9.83
C ALA A 49 -7.20 6.28 8.57
N LEU A 50 -5.99 6.83 8.71
CA LEU A 50 -5.08 7.02 7.58
C LEU A 50 -4.56 5.66 7.08
N PRO A 51 -4.73 5.34 5.78
CA PRO A 51 -4.12 4.15 5.20
C PRO A 51 -2.60 4.18 5.38
N PRO A 52 -1.95 3.02 5.59
CA PRO A 52 -0.49 2.97 5.62
C PRO A 52 0.08 3.51 4.31
N SER A 53 1.12 4.35 4.40
CA SER A 53 1.78 4.93 3.23
C SER A 53 2.23 3.86 2.23
N GLU A 54 2.24 4.21 0.94
CA GLU A 54 2.67 3.32 -0.14
C GLU A 54 4.08 2.78 0.12
N ASN A 55 4.99 3.62 0.63
CA ASN A 55 6.35 3.25 1.05
C ASN A 55 6.39 2.18 2.15
N ALA A 56 5.49 2.28 3.14
CA ALA A 56 5.39 1.29 4.21
C ALA A 56 4.81 -0.02 3.69
N GLN A 57 3.91 0.02 2.70
CA GLN A 57 3.40 -1.17 2.03
C GLN A 57 4.50 -1.83 1.17
N MET A 58 5.27 -1.04 0.42
CA MET A 58 6.40 -1.50 -0.38
C MET A 58 7.46 -2.19 0.49
N GLN A 59 7.85 -1.59 1.62
CA GLN A 59 8.82 -2.20 2.55
C GLN A 59 8.35 -3.56 3.08
N ARG A 60 7.08 -3.62 3.51
CA ARG A 60 6.51 -4.87 4.04
C ARG A 60 6.45 -5.93 2.95
N GLU A 61 6.13 -5.54 1.72
CA GLU A 61 6.11 -6.47 0.60
C GLU A 61 7.50 -6.94 0.21
N ALA A 62 8.52 -6.08 0.28
CA ALA A 62 9.91 -6.48 0.05
C ALA A 62 10.38 -7.53 1.07
N GLN A 63 10.08 -7.32 2.36
CA GLN A 63 10.38 -8.31 3.42
C GLN A 63 9.58 -9.60 3.27
N ARG A 64 8.33 -9.51 2.80
CA ARG A 64 7.52 -10.69 2.50
C ARG A 64 8.10 -11.47 1.33
N LEU A 65 8.46 -10.78 0.24
CA LEU A 65 9.02 -11.41 -0.95
C LEU A 65 10.35 -12.11 -0.65
N SER A 66 11.22 -11.51 0.18
CA SER A 66 12.46 -12.18 0.58
C SER A 66 12.18 -13.52 1.28
N ALA A 67 11.25 -13.54 2.23
CA ALA A 67 10.84 -14.77 2.91
C ALA A 67 10.17 -15.78 1.97
N LEU A 68 9.37 -15.32 1.00
CA LEU A 68 8.75 -16.20 -0.01
C LEU A 68 9.78 -16.78 -0.97
N PHE A 69 10.82 -16.03 -1.32
CA PHE A 69 11.91 -16.53 -2.17
C PHE A 69 12.76 -17.57 -1.44
N ASP A 70 13.04 -17.36 -0.15
CA ASP A 70 13.68 -18.38 0.68
C ASP A 70 12.83 -19.66 0.77
N ALA A 71 11.52 -19.52 0.99
CA ALA A 71 10.58 -20.64 1.03
C ALA A 71 10.48 -21.36 -0.33
N ALA A 72 10.45 -20.63 -1.44
CA ALA A 72 10.43 -21.19 -2.79
C ALA A 72 11.69 -22.02 -3.07
N ARG A 73 12.86 -21.51 -2.64
CA ARG A 73 14.12 -22.24 -2.77
C ARG A 73 14.13 -23.52 -1.94
N GLN A 74 13.68 -23.45 -0.69
CA GLN A 74 13.56 -24.64 0.17
C GLN A 74 12.61 -25.66 -0.46
N HIS A 75 11.46 -25.23 -0.94
CA HIS A 75 10.49 -26.09 -1.60
C HIS A 75 11.05 -26.76 -2.87
N ALA A 76 11.79 -26.01 -3.70
CA ALA A 76 12.43 -26.55 -4.90
C ALA A 76 13.50 -27.60 -4.56
N ALA A 77 14.26 -27.39 -3.47
CA ALA A 77 15.27 -28.34 -3.00
C ALA A 77 14.63 -29.59 -2.38
N GLU A 78 13.52 -29.45 -1.64
CA GLU A 78 12.80 -30.55 -1.00
C GLU A 78 12.06 -31.43 -2.01
N THR A 79 11.39 -30.81 -2.99
CA THR A 79 10.60 -31.52 -4.01
C THR A 79 11.45 -31.98 -5.20
N GLY A 80 12.62 -31.37 -5.40
CA GLY A 80 13.45 -31.56 -6.60
C GLY A 80 12.83 -30.96 -7.86
N VAL A 81 11.74 -30.21 -7.76
CA VAL A 81 11.06 -29.57 -8.89
C VAL A 81 11.47 -28.10 -8.97
N PRO A 82 12.01 -27.63 -10.11
CA PRO A 82 12.37 -26.23 -10.25
C PRO A 82 11.13 -25.34 -10.25
N LEU A 83 11.21 -24.22 -9.53
CA LEU A 83 10.14 -23.22 -9.45
C LEU A 83 10.57 -21.96 -10.20
N ALA A 84 9.63 -21.27 -10.83
CA ALA A 84 9.82 -19.93 -11.36
C ALA A 84 8.91 -18.95 -10.63
N TRP A 85 9.43 -17.76 -10.32
CA TRP A 85 8.62 -16.62 -9.92
C TRP A 85 8.27 -15.80 -11.15
N ALA A 86 6.98 -15.76 -11.47
CA ALA A 86 6.40 -14.97 -12.52
C ALA A 86 5.77 -13.72 -11.90
N SER A 87 6.11 -12.55 -12.43
CA SER A 87 5.60 -11.28 -11.92
C SER A 87 5.02 -10.44 -13.05
N GLY A 88 4.00 -9.64 -12.74
CA GLY A 88 3.31 -8.79 -13.71
C GLY A 88 2.66 -7.56 -13.09
N PRO A 89 2.06 -6.66 -13.89
CA PRO A 89 1.62 -5.34 -13.44
C PRO A 89 0.59 -5.34 -12.30
N ARG A 90 -0.07 -6.47 -12.06
CA ARG A 90 -1.10 -6.61 -11.04
C ARG A 90 -0.68 -7.46 -9.85
N GLY A 91 0.34 -8.31 -9.99
CA GLY A 91 0.73 -9.24 -8.93
C GLY A 91 1.92 -10.12 -9.31
N TYR A 92 2.05 -11.24 -8.61
CA TYR A 92 3.03 -12.27 -8.89
C TYR A 92 2.52 -13.67 -8.51
N ALA A 93 3.16 -14.71 -9.04
CA ALA A 93 2.87 -16.10 -8.76
C ALA A 93 4.17 -16.93 -8.79
N PHE A 94 4.21 -17.97 -7.97
CA PHE A 94 5.22 -19.03 -8.10
C PHE A 94 4.62 -20.16 -8.91
N VAL A 95 5.37 -20.64 -9.90
CA VAL A 95 4.93 -21.64 -10.87
C VAL A 95 5.98 -22.73 -11.05
N GLN A 96 5.55 -23.93 -11.38
CA GLN A 96 6.39 -25.09 -11.64
C GLN A 96 6.10 -25.66 -13.03
N ILE A 97 7.03 -26.46 -13.57
CA ILE A 97 6.83 -27.16 -14.84
C ILE A 97 5.91 -28.35 -14.60
N GLY A 98 4.69 -28.25 -15.11
CA GLY A 98 3.68 -29.30 -15.13
C GLY A 98 3.42 -29.85 -16.53
N PRO A 99 2.49 -30.81 -16.66
CA PRO A 99 2.15 -31.45 -17.93
C PRO A 99 1.54 -30.48 -18.96
N GLN A 100 0.89 -29.39 -18.53
CA GLN A 100 0.37 -28.34 -19.42
C GLN A 100 1.27 -27.11 -19.49
N GLY A 101 2.54 -27.26 -19.10
CA GLY A 101 3.52 -26.17 -19.00
C GLY A 101 3.55 -25.57 -17.60
N TRP A 102 3.76 -24.25 -17.51
CA TRP A 102 3.91 -23.58 -16.23
C TRP A 102 2.59 -23.48 -15.46
N GLU A 103 2.49 -24.18 -14.34
CA GLU A 103 1.32 -24.23 -13.48
C GLU A 103 1.65 -23.66 -12.09
N PRO A 104 0.69 -23.05 -11.37
CA PRO A 104 0.94 -22.59 -10.00
C PRO A 104 1.43 -23.72 -9.10
N VAL A 105 2.32 -23.38 -8.18
CA VAL A 105 2.77 -24.34 -7.17
C VAL A 105 1.60 -24.73 -6.27
N ASP A 106 1.44 -26.03 -6.03
CA ASP A 106 0.45 -26.56 -5.09
C ASP A 106 0.98 -26.41 -3.64
N SER A 107 1.05 -25.18 -3.16
CA SER A 107 1.51 -24.82 -1.82
C SER A 107 0.78 -23.60 -1.30
N ASP A 108 0.28 -23.70 -0.07
CA ASP A 108 -0.44 -22.60 0.60
C ASP A 108 0.41 -21.34 0.79
N LEU A 109 1.72 -21.51 0.92
CA LEU A 109 2.66 -20.40 1.11
C LEU A 109 2.93 -19.68 -0.22
N LEU A 110 3.05 -20.43 -1.32
CA LEU A 110 3.52 -19.95 -2.63
C LEU A 110 2.37 -19.60 -3.58
N ARG A 111 1.19 -19.33 -3.02
CA ARG A 111 -0.02 -18.99 -3.80
C ARG A 111 0.15 -17.69 -4.60
N PRO A 112 -0.49 -17.60 -5.78
CA PRO A 112 -0.60 -16.37 -6.55
C PRO A 112 -1.24 -15.20 -5.78
N ARG A 113 -0.63 -14.00 -5.85
CA ARG A 113 -1.05 -12.81 -5.09
C ARG A 113 -1.03 -11.54 -5.93
N LEU A 114 -1.96 -10.62 -5.65
CA LEU A 114 -1.92 -9.26 -6.18
C LEU A 114 -0.95 -8.38 -5.38
N TRP A 115 -0.38 -7.36 -6.03
CA TRP A 115 0.42 -6.36 -5.34
C TRP A 115 -0.43 -5.61 -4.28
N PRO A 116 0.10 -5.35 -3.07
CA PRO A 116 -0.63 -4.63 -2.02
C PRO A 116 -1.17 -3.27 -2.47
N TRP A 117 -0.38 -2.51 -3.22
CA TRP A 117 -0.72 -1.17 -3.71
C TRP A 117 -1.61 -1.17 -4.95
N VAL A 118 -1.77 -2.30 -5.66
CA VAL A 118 -2.65 -2.40 -6.84
C VAL A 118 -4.01 -3.01 -6.47
N GLY A 119 -3.99 -4.10 -5.69
CA GLY A 119 -5.16 -4.94 -5.44
C GLY A 119 -5.43 -5.24 -3.97
N GLY A 120 -4.75 -4.56 -3.05
CA GLY A 120 -4.89 -4.78 -1.60
C GLY A 120 -4.33 -6.11 -1.10
N GLY A 121 -3.44 -6.74 -1.87
CA GLY A 121 -2.80 -8.01 -1.48
C GLY A 121 -3.73 -9.22 -1.53
N ARG A 122 -4.84 -9.13 -2.28
CA ARG A 122 -5.79 -10.24 -2.42
C ARG A 122 -5.15 -11.40 -3.18
N GLU A 123 -5.52 -12.62 -2.79
CA GLU A 123 -5.11 -13.84 -3.47
C GLU A 123 -5.75 -13.92 -4.85
N ILE A 124 -5.02 -14.48 -5.80
CA ILE A 124 -5.49 -14.75 -7.16
C ILE A 124 -5.88 -16.23 -7.22
N PRO A 125 -7.06 -16.59 -7.76
CA PRO A 125 -7.41 -17.97 -8.01
C PRO A 125 -6.32 -18.66 -8.83
N PRO A 126 -5.81 -19.84 -8.42
CA PRO A 126 -4.72 -20.51 -9.13
C PRO A 126 -5.00 -20.70 -10.63
N GLN A 127 -6.23 -20.98 -11.03
CA GLN A 127 -6.61 -21.14 -12.44
C GLN A 127 -6.51 -19.85 -13.29
N ASP A 128 -6.66 -18.69 -12.67
CA ASP A 128 -6.74 -17.39 -13.36
C ASP A 128 -5.41 -16.62 -13.30
N TRP A 129 -4.36 -17.23 -12.76
CA TRP A 129 -3.10 -16.55 -12.46
C TRP A 129 -2.49 -15.84 -13.68
N ARG A 130 -2.44 -16.48 -14.85
CA ARG A 130 -1.89 -15.88 -16.08
C ARG A 130 -2.66 -14.63 -16.49
N ALA A 131 -3.99 -14.70 -16.51
CA ALA A 131 -4.84 -13.58 -16.86
C ALA A 131 -4.71 -12.45 -15.84
N ALA A 132 -4.67 -12.80 -14.55
CA ALA A 132 -4.54 -11.85 -13.46
C ALA A 132 -3.18 -11.13 -13.45
N LEU A 133 -2.09 -11.78 -13.89
CA LEU A 133 -0.77 -11.16 -14.01
C LEU A 133 -0.61 -10.26 -15.25
N GLY A 134 -1.59 -10.18 -16.14
CA GLY A 134 -1.56 -9.29 -17.30
C GLY A 134 -1.19 -9.98 -18.63
N GLY A 135 -1.28 -11.30 -18.69
CA GLY A 135 -1.16 -12.08 -19.93
C GLY A 135 0.27 -12.52 -20.25
N GLU A 136 0.69 -12.31 -21.51
CA GLU A 136 1.99 -12.74 -22.02
C GLU A 136 3.16 -12.21 -21.17
N PRO A 137 4.28 -12.94 -21.12
CA PRO A 137 5.45 -12.53 -20.36
C PRO A 137 6.03 -11.21 -20.87
N ARG A 138 6.04 -10.20 -20.01
CA ARG A 138 6.53 -8.85 -20.35
C ARG A 138 8.01 -8.70 -19.98
N GLU A 139 8.61 -7.62 -20.49
CA GLU A 139 9.98 -7.18 -20.20
C GLU A 139 10.33 -7.25 -18.71
N ALA A 140 11.62 -7.41 -18.40
CA ALA A 140 12.13 -7.58 -17.03
C ALA A 140 11.85 -6.38 -16.09
N ALA A 141 11.37 -5.26 -16.63
CA ALA A 141 10.96 -4.09 -15.87
C ALA A 141 9.53 -3.66 -16.23
N TYR A 142 8.68 -3.44 -15.23
CA TYR A 142 7.32 -2.92 -15.40
C TYR A 142 6.87 -2.14 -14.17
N SER A 143 5.87 -1.27 -14.32
CA SER A 143 5.33 -0.46 -13.23
C SER A 143 3.95 -0.93 -12.77
N PRO A 144 3.84 -1.72 -11.68
CA PRO A 144 2.57 -1.96 -11.01
C PRO A 144 2.10 -0.71 -10.26
N GLY A 145 1.20 0.08 -10.86
CA GLY A 145 0.73 1.32 -10.25
C GLY A 145 1.83 2.39 -10.23
N THR A 146 2.13 2.96 -9.05
CA THR A 146 3.19 3.97 -8.87
C THR A 146 4.57 3.34 -8.68
N VAL A 147 4.63 2.08 -8.23
CA VAL A 147 5.88 1.36 -7.99
C VAL A 147 6.38 0.76 -9.30
N SER A 148 7.68 0.82 -9.53
CA SER A 148 8.41 0.12 -10.59
C SER A 148 9.08 -1.13 -10.03
N VAL A 149 8.96 -2.24 -10.75
CA VAL A 149 9.61 -3.52 -10.45
C VAL A 149 10.61 -3.77 -11.57
N SER A 150 11.89 -3.91 -11.24
CA SER A 150 12.92 -4.29 -12.21
C SER A 150 13.76 -5.44 -11.68
N LEU A 151 13.89 -6.49 -12.48
CA LEU A 151 14.83 -7.57 -12.26
C LEU A 151 16.12 -7.25 -13.00
N SER A 152 17.19 -6.91 -12.28
CA SER A 152 18.48 -6.57 -12.90
C SER A 152 19.38 -7.79 -13.08
N GLU A 153 19.29 -8.76 -12.16
CA GLU A 153 20.13 -9.96 -12.14
C GLU A 153 19.35 -11.16 -11.58
N GLY A 154 19.55 -12.36 -12.14
CA GLY A 154 19.35 -13.62 -11.39
C GLY A 154 18.41 -14.70 -11.93
N GLY A 155 18.78 -15.95 -11.61
CA GLY A 155 18.09 -17.20 -11.96
C GLY A 155 18.86 -18.05 -12.98
N VAL A 156 18.68 -19.38 -12.91
CA VAL A 156 19.12 -20.30 -13.98
C VAL A 156 18.27 -20.03 -15.22
N ARG A 157 18.87 -19.64 -16.34
CA ARG A 157 18.15 -19.43 -17.59
C ARG A 157 17.80 -20.78 -18.21
N SER A 158 16.60 -21.29 -17.95
CA SER A 158 16.08 -22.45 -18.67
C SER A 158 15.47 -22.01 -20.01
N LEU A 159 15.75 -22.73 -21.10
CA LEU A 159 15.14 -22.48 -22.41
C LEU A 159 13.62 -22.52 -22.28
N GLY A 160 12.95 -21.43 -22.66
CA GLY A 160 11.48 -21.30 -22.60
C GLY A 160 10.94 -20.54 -21.38
N THR A 161 11.82 -20.04 -20.50
CA THR A 161 11.41 -19.11 -19.42
C THR A 161 11.56 -17.66 -19.90
N PRO A 162 10.56 -16.79 -19.69
CA PRO A 162 10.66 -15.38 -20.07
C PRO A 162 11.72 -14.61 -19.26
N PRO A 163 12.25 -13.49 -19.79
CA PRO A 163 13.31 -12.72 -19.14
C PRO A 163 12.90 -12.06 -17.81
N SER A 164 11.60 -11.95 -17.53
CA SER A 164 11.05 -11.41 -16.28
C SER A 164 10.88 -12.45 -15.17
N TRP A 165 11.13 -13.73 -15.46
CA TRP A 165 10.90 -14.80 -14.51
C TRP A 165 12.20 -15.21 -13.82
N LEU A 166 12.14 -15.34 -12.50
CA LEU A 166 13.26 -15.75 -11.68
C LEU A 166 13.13 -17.24 -11.38
N LEU A 167 14.11 -18.04 -11.84
CA LEU A 167 14.10 -19.49 -11.65
C LEU A 167 14.87 -19.89 -10.38
N PHE A 168 14.18 -20.59 -9.50
CA PHE A 168 14.74 -21.33 -8.38
C PHE A 168 15.02 -22.77 -8.83
N GLY A 169 16.30 -23.09 -8.99
CA GLY A 169 16.73 -24.45 -9.32
C GLY A 169 16.59 -25.40 -8.13
N SER A 170 16.56 -26.70 -8.43
CA SER A 170 16.65 -27.78 -7.44
C SER A 170 18.06 -27.92 -6.85
N GLU A 171 19.06 -27.29 -7.46
CA GLU A 171 20.44 -27.26 -6.97
C GLU A 171 20.65 -26.07 -6.02
N PRO A 172 21.44 -26.26 -4.94
CA PRO A 172 21.64 -25.24 -3.91
C PRO A 172 22.47 -24.03 -4.37
N VAL A 173 22.79 -23.88 -5.66
CA VAL A 173 23.64 -22.80 -6.18
C VAL A 173 22.92 -22.05 -7.30
N GLY A 174 22.29 -20.92 -6.95
CA GLY A 174 21.78 -19.96 -7.94
C GLY A 174 22.85 -18.90 -8.26
N GLY A 175 22.76 -18.28 -9.43
CA GLY A 175 23.49 -17.01 -9.67
C GLY A 175 22.94 -15.87 -8.81
N PRO A 176 23.66 -14.75 -8.67
CA PRO A 176 23.20 -13.62 -7.88
C PRO A 176 21.86 -13.10 -8.40
N ILE A 177 20.92 -12.86 -7.49
CA ILE A 177 19.60 -12.31 -7.81
C ILE A 177 19.47 -10.93 -7.19
N ARG A 178 19.00 -9.97 -7.98
CA ARG A 178 18.64 -8.62 -7.53
C ARG A 178 17.27 -8.22 -8.10
N LEU A 179 16.29 -8.09 -7.21
CA LEU A 179 14.99 -7.50 -7.50
C LEU A 179 14.94 -6.09 -6.91
N VAL A 180 14.52 -5.10 -7.69
CA VAL A 180 14.41 -3.72 -7.24
C VAL A 180 12.98 -3.25 -7.33
N LEU A 181 12.45 -2.75 -6.20
CA LEU A 181 11.17 -2.06 -6.11
C LEU A 181 11.45 -0.57 -5.91
N SER A 182 10.85 0.30 -6.71
CA SER A 182 11.05 1.75 -6.54
C SER A 182 9.78 2.55 -6.82
N ASP A 183 9.42 3.45 -5.90
CA ASP A 183 8.30 4.39 -6.04
C ASP A 183 8.71 5.75 -6.66
N GLY A 184 9.97 5.88 -7.08
CA GLY A 184 10.56 7.09 -7.63
C GLY A 184 11.33 7.98 -6.63
N ALA A 185 11.09 7.84 -5.32
CA ALA A 185 11.81 8.55 -4.25
C ALA A 185 12.58 7.61 -3.32
N GLU A 186 12.06 6.41 -3.10
CA GLU A 186 12.68 5.31 -2.37
C GLU A 186 12.88 4.10 -3.28
N ARG A 187 13.88 3.29 -2.93
CA ARG A 187 14.23 2.06 -3.63
C ARG A 187 14.57 0.96 -2.63
N ASP A 188 13.81 -0.11 -2.65
CA ASP A 188 14.07 -1.33 -1.88
C ASP A 188 14.65 -2.39 -2.83
N SER A 189 15.86 -2.88 -2.55
CA SER A 189 16.48 -3.99 -3.28
C SER A 189 16.42 -5.27 -2.46
N ILE A 190 16.07 -6.37 -3.11
CA ILE A 190 16.10 -7.72 -2.56
C ILE A 190 17.22 -8.45 -3.27
N GLU A 191 18.25 -8.83 -2.52
CA GLU A 191 19.50 -9.36 -3.04
C GLU A 191 19.84 -10.70 -2.40
N THR A 192 20.36 -11.64 -3.19
CA THR A 192 21.05 -12.84 -2.69
C THR A 192 22.27 -13.12 -3.56
N ASP A 193 23.33 -13.61 -2.91
CA ASP A 193 24.54 -14.12 -3.55
C ASP A 193 24.37 -15.55 -4.09
N GLY A 194 23.16 -16.11 -3.98
CA GLY A 194 22.85 -17.47 -4.40
C GLY A 194 23.06 -18.52 -3.33
N PHE A 195 23.52 -18.15 -2.12
CA PHE A 195 23.76 -19.06 -0.98
C PHE A 195 23.09 -18.57 0.30
N ALA A 196 23.22 -17.29 0.61
CA ALA A 196 22.63 -16.65 1.77
C ALA A 196 21.12 -16.39 1.56
N PRO A 197 20.35 -16.25 2.66
CA PRO A 197 18.97 -15.78 2.61
C PRO A 197 18.84 -14.46 1.85
N PHE A 198 17.68 -14.22 1.25
CA PHE A 198 17.43 -12.94 0.57
C PHE A 198 17.44 -11.78 1.58
N VAL A 199 18.29 -10.78 1.33
CA VAL A 199 18.41 -9.58 2.18
C VAL A 199 17.72 -8.41 1.50
N VAL A 200 16.92 -7.68 2.28
CA VAL A 200 16.28 -6.44 1.84
C VAL A 200 17.16 -5.27 2.26
N SER A 201 17.59 -4.45 1.30
CA SER A 201 18.30 -3.20 1.54
C SER A 201 17.49 -2.02 1.01
N ARG A 202 17.49 -0.92 1.75
CA ARG A 202 16.76 0.31 1.39
C ARG A 202 17.73 1.42 1.05
N SER A 203 17.49 2.07 -0.07
CA SER A 203 18.22 3.27 -0.50
C SER A 203 17.24 4.38 -0.87
N ARG A 204 17.64 5.63 -0.61
CA ARG A 204 16.94 6.81 -1.12
C ARG A 204 17.60 7.17 -2.45
N SER A 205 16.79 7.35 -3.50
CA SER A 205 17.26 7.70 -4.85
C SER A 205 17.88 9.09 -4.89
#